data_AF-A0A9J6FYV3-F1
#
_entry.id   AF-A0A9J6FYV3-F1
#
_cell.length_a   1.000
_cell.length_b   1.000
_cell.length_c   1.000
_cell.angle_alpha   90.00
_cell.angle_beta   90.00
_cell.angle_gamma   90.00
#
_symmetry.space_group_name_H-M   'P 1'
#
loop_
_entity.id
_entity.type
_entity.pdbx_description
1 polymer ?
#
loop_
_entity_poly.entity_id
_entity_poly.type
_entity_poly.pdbx_seq_one_letter_code
_entity_poly.pdbx_strand_id
1 'polypeptide(L)'
;MVSSSRTASRLFSHGKQALNKNTGRGVDGTSAAILLEIKSRVSGQEKKAAELAADKKLRYIKKDGENLVLNQKHKYFSQVQLGMFLLNLNLTHFVVYSKVEPLILTIPRCDNHIDMLVRKLKLQAVYFKHLLPQLAVSV
;
A
#
# COMPACT_ATOMS: atom_id res chain seq x y z
N MET A 1 -23.76 5.59 -10.84
CA MET A 1 -22.60 6.52 -10.81
C MET A 1 -21.30 5.74 -10.58
N VAL A 2 -20.49 5.55 -11.61
CA VAL A 2 -19.20 4.84 -11.52
C VAL A 2 -18.16 5.80 -10.93
N SER A 3 -17.80 5.57 -9.67
CA SER A 3 -16.75 6.32 -8.98
C SER A 3 -15.38 5.87 -9.51
N SER A 4 -14.80 6.61 -10.45
CA SER A 4 -13.43 6.40 -10.90
C SER A 4 -12.44 6.87 -9.82
N SER A 5 -11.59 5.97 -9.34
CA SER A 5 -10.48 6.28 -8.42
C SER A 5 -9.17 6.19 -9.20
N ARG A 6 -8.36 7.26 -9.12
CA ARG A 6 -7.01 7.26 -9.69
C ARG A 6 -6.04 6.66 -8.68
N THR A 7 -5.20 5.75 -9.15
CA THR A 7 -4.16 5.06 -8.37
C THR A 7 -2.79 5.51 -8.84
N ALA A 8 -1.90 5.85 -7.93
CA ALA A 8 -0.48 6.04 -8.21
C ALA A 8 0.35 5.32 -7.15
N SER A 9 1.33 4.52 -7.58
CA SER A 9 2.27 3.80 -6.72
C SER A 9 3.68 4.32 -7.01
N ARG A 10 4.45 4.70 -5.98
CA ARG A 10 5.82 5.21 -6.16
C ARG A 10 6.71 4.78 -4.99
N LEU A 11 7.97 4.44 -5.28
CA LEU A 11 8.97 4.07 -4.27
C LEU A 11 9.62 5.36 -3.70
N PHE A 12 9.80 5.44 -2.38
CA PHE A 12 10.57 6.51 -1.76
C PHE A 12 11.61 5.94 -0.78
N SER A 13 12.82 6.48 -0.82
CA SER A 13 13.83 6.35 0.23
C SER A 13 13.83 7.63 1.08
N HIS A 14 13.75 7.50 2.41
CA HIS A 14 13.86 8.67 3.30
C HIS A 14 15.33 9.07 3.48
N GLY A 15 15.63 10.36 3.31
CA GLY A 15 16.85 10.99 3.81
C GLY A 15 16.67 11.43 5.26
N LYS A 16 17.71 11.28 6.09
CA LYS A 16 17.74 11.50 7.55
C LYS A 16 17.12 12.83 8.00
N GLN A 17 16.34 12.80 9.09
CA GLN A 17 16.41 13.81 10.14
C GLN A 17 17.04 13.16 11.38
N ALA A 18 18.12 13.76 11.87
CA ALA A 18 18.86 13.29 13.04
C ALA A 18 18.31 13.92 14.32
N LEU A 19 18.03 13.12 15.34
CA LEU A 19 18.42 13.36 16.74
C LEU A 19 18.08 12.14 17.62
N ASN A 20 19.08 11.39 18.06
CA ASN A 20 19.42 11.20 19.48
C ASN A 20 20.69 10.34 19.58
N LYS A 21 21.73 10.88 20.22
CA LYS A 21 23.00 10.20 20.48
C LYS A 21 22.84 9.44 21.79
N ASN A 22 22.93 8.11 21.76
CA ASN A 22 23.55 7.25 22.78
C ASN A 22 23.03 5.81 22.70
N THR A 23 23.65 4.98 21.86
CA THR A 23 24.09 3.62 22.21
C THR A 23 24.77 3.00 20.98
N GLY A 24 25.96 2.46 21.17
CA GLY A 24 26.80 1.95 20.09
C GLY A 24 26.26 0.66 19.47
N ARG A 25 26.13 0.69 18.13
CA ARG A 25 26.51 -0.35 17.16
C ARG A 25 26.35 0.24 15.76
N GLY A 26 27.25 -0.12 14.85
CA GLY A 26 27.49 0.53 13.55
C GLY A 26 26.21 0.90 12.79
N VAL A 27 26.16 2.17 12.37
CA VAL A 27 25.03 2.73 11.61
C VAL A 27 25.37 2.67 10.13
N ASP A 28 25.16 1.51 9.50
CA ASP A 28 25.02 1.46 8.04
C ASP A 28 23.73 2.23 7.70
N GLY A 29 23.94 3.44 7.16
CA GLY A 29 22.94 4.48 6.99
C GLY A 29 21.90 4.22 5.89
N THR A 30 21.46 2.98 5.69
CA THR A 30 20.40 2.64 4.76
C THR A 30 19.05 2.91 5.44
N SER A 31 18.47 4.08 5.20
CA SER A 31 17.06 4.29 5.54
C SER A 31 16.25 3.22 4.81
N ALA A 32 15.52 2.39 5.57
CA ALA A 32 14.68 1.35 4.98
C ALA A 32 13.74 1.98 3.95
N ALA A 33 13.73 1.46 2.72
CA ALA A 33 12.83 1.93 1.68
C ALA A 33 11.38 1.64 2.08
N ILE A 34 10.46 2.55 1.74
CA ILE A 34 9.04 2.43 2.06
C ILE A 34 8.24 2.54 0.76
N LEU A 35 7.23 1.69 0.62
CA LEU A 35 6.30 1.78 -0.50
C LEU A 35 5.32 2.94 -0.25
N LEU A 36 5.13 3.83 -1.22
CA LEU A 36 4.05 4.82 -1.18
C LEU A 36 2.95 4.42 -2.16
N GLU A 37 1.74 4.22 -1.64
CA GLU A 37 0.55 3.92 -2.43
C GLU A 37 -0.47 5.04 -2.23
N ILE A 38 -0.75 5.83 -3.27
CA ILE A 38 -1.68 6.95 -3.22
C ILE A 38 -2.98 6.59 -3.94
N LYS A 39 -4.10 6.71 -3.22
CA LYS A 39 -5.45 6.63 -3.77
C LYS A 39 -6.13 7.97 -3.66
N SER A 40 -6.73 8.43 -4.77
CA SER A 40 -7.58 9.61 -4.77
C SER A 40 -8.97 9.28 -5.31
N ARG A 41 -9.98 9.98 -4.77
CA ARG A 41 -11.35 9.95 -5.26
C ARG A 41 -11.77 11.36 -5.65
N VAL A 42 -12.60 11.51 -6.67
CA VAL A 42 -13.10 12.82 -7.13
C VAL A 42 -13.79 13.60 -5.99
N SER A 43 -14.50 12.92 -5.08
CA SER A 43 -15.11 13.54 -3.90
C SER A 43 -14.13 14.02 -2.81
N GLY A 44 -12.84 13.70 -2.93
CA GLY A 44 -11.79 14.17 -2.03
C GLY A 44 -11.38 15.62 -2.27
N GLN A 45 -12.01 16.32 -3.22
CA GLN A 45 -11.76 17.74 -3.48
C GLN A 45 -12.39 18.67 -2.43
N GLU A 46 -13.45 18.21 -1.75
CA GLU A 46 -14.29 19.06 -0.88
C GLU A 46 -14.37 18.59 0.57
N LYS A 47 -13.99 17.34 0.86
CA LYS A 47 -14.10 16.73 2.21
C LYS A 47 -12.79 16.08 2.65
N LYS A 48 -12.58 16.01 3.97
CA LYS A 48 -11.43 15.29 4.55
C LYS A 48 -11.54 13.79 4.25
N ALA A 49 -10.39 13.13 4.09
CA ALA A 49 -10.39 11.68 3.86
C ALA A 49 -11.01 10.89 5.03
N ALA A 50 -10.80 11.34 6.27
CA ALA A 50 -11.39 10.73 7.47
C ALA A 50 -12.92 10.84 7.50
N GLU A 51 -13.48 12.00 7.11
CA GLU A 51 -14.94 12.19 7.00
C GLU A 51 -15.54 11.29 5.93
N LEU A 52 -14.86 11.15 4.78
CA LEU A 52 -15.30 10.23 3.72
C LEU A 52 -15.26 8.76 4.19
N ALA A 53 -14.34 8.40 5.08
CA ALA A 53 -14.30 7.09 5.72
C ALA A 53 -15.47 6.91 6.71
N ALA A 54 -15.75 7.91 7.54
CA ALA A 54 -16.86 7.91 8.50
C ALA A 54 -18.23 7.81 7.80
N ASP A 55 -18.41 8.53 6.69
CA ASP A 55 -19.60 8.48 5.81
C ASP A 55 -19.75 7.12 5.07
N LYS A 56 -18.88 6.13 5.34
CA LYS A 56 -18.80 4.84 4.63
C LYS A 56 -18.63 4.97 3.11
N LYS A 57 -18.18 6.13 2.63
CA LYS A 57 -17.91 6.37 1.21
C LYS A 57 -16.62 5.65 0.79
N LEU A 58 -15.68 5.44 1.70
CA LEU A 58 -14.44 4.70 1.46
C LEU A 58 -14.56 3.24 1.94
N ARG A 59 -15.10 2.35 1.09
CA ARG A 59 -15.29 0.92 1.44
C ARG A 59 -14.00 0.15 1.81
N TYR A 60 -12.86 0.72 1.46
CA TYR A 60 -11.54 0.16 1.74
C TYR A 60 -10.95 0.64 3.07
N ILE A 61 -11.57 1.61 3.75
CA ILE A 61 -11.18 2.04 5.11
C ILE A 61 -12.21 1.48 6.09
N LYS A 62 -11.75 0.97 7.22
CA LYS A 62 -12.58 0.47 8.33
C LYS A 62 -12.18 1.19 9.62
N LYS A 63 -13.13 1.37 10.52
CA LYS A 63 -12.85 1.79 11.90
C LYS A 63 -12.46 0.56 12.74
N ASP A 64 -11.39 0.68 13.50
CA ASP A 64 -10.89 -0.32 14.46
C ASP A 64 -10.61 0.38 15.79
N GLY A 65 -11.55 0.27 16.73
CA GLY A 65 -11.60 1.12 17.91
C GLY A 65 -11.73 2.60 17.53
N GLU A 66 -10.78 3.42 17.93
CA GLU A 66 -10.70 4.85 17.58
C GLU A 66 -9.94 5.11 16.28
N ASN A 67 -9.22 4.10 15.77
CA ASN A 67 -8.33 4.25 14.62
C ASN A 67 -9.03 3.92 13.30
N LEU A 68 -8.55 4.54 12.21
CA LEU A 68 -8.88 4.16 10.85
C LEU A 68 -7.81 3.21 10.32
N VAL A 69 -8.24 2.08 9.75
CA VAL A 69 -7.35 1.05 9.21
C VAL A 69 -7.75 0.66 7.80
N LEU A 70 -6.79 0.16 7.01
CA LEU A 70 -7.08 -0.40 5.70
C LEU A 70 -7.80 -1.75 5.86
N ASN A 71 -8.96 -1.90 5.22
CA ASN A 71 -9.75 -3.12 5.29
C ASN A 71 -9.00 -4.28 4.61
N GLN A 72 -8.58 -5.28 5.40
CA GLN A 72 -7.81 -6.43 4.92
C GLN A 72 -8.57 -7.28 3.88
N LYS A 73 -9.90 -7.21 3.86
CA LYS A 73 -10.74 -7.91 2.87
C LYS A 73 -10.86 -7.16 1.54
N HIS A 74 -10.40 -5.91 1.46
CA HIS A 74 -10.49 -5.10 0.25
C HIS A 74 -9.28 -5.36 -0.67
N LYS A 75 -9.48 -5.32 -1.99
CA LYS A 75 -8.45 -5.55 -3.01
C LYS A 75 -7.19 -4.68 -2.86
N TYR A 76 -7.32 -3.47 -2.29
CA TYR A 76 -6.19 -2.57 -2.05
C TYR A 76 -5.23 -3.09 -0.97
N PHE A 77 -5.73 -3.83 0.02
CA PHE A 77 -4.85 -4.50 0.97
C PHE A 77 -3.99 -5.54 0.25
N SER A 78 -4.60 -6.39 -0.59
CA SER A 78 -3.85 -7.34 -1.42
C SER A 78 -2.87 -6.66 -2.37
N GLN A 79 -3.24 -5.52 -2.98
CA GLN A 79 -2.34 -4.76 -3.85
C GLN A 79 -1.11 -4.25 -3.09
N VAL A 80 -1.31 -3.69 -1.89
CA VAL A 80 -0.23 -3.20 -1.03
C VAL A 80 0.68 -4.34 -0.58
N GLN A 81 0.12 -5.47 -0.13
CA GLN A 81 0.88 -6.64 0.28
C GLN A 81 1.68 -7.25 -0.88
N LEU A 82 1.08 -7.34 -2.07
CA LEU A 82 1.78 -7.81 -3.28
C LEU A 82 2.88 -6.84 -3.70
N GLY A 83 2.67 -5.52 -3.62
CA GLY A 83 3.70 -4.53 -3.90
C GLY A 83 4.89 -4.66 -2.96
N MET A 84 4.65 -4.82 -1.66
CA MET A 84 5.71 -5.10 -0.68
C MET A 84 6.42 -6.43 -0.95
N PHE A 85 5.68 -7.47 -1.37
CA PHE A 85 6.27 -8.76 -1.76
C PHE A 85 7.24 -8.59 -2.94
N LEU A 86 6.79 -7.99 -4.03
CA LEU A 86 7.58 -7.83 -5.26
C LEU A 86 8.82 -6.96 -5.06
N LEU A 87 8.74 -5.97 -4.18
CA LEU A 87 9.82 -5.02 -3.92
C LEU A 87 10.70 -5.40 -2.71
N ASN A 88 10.41 -6.54 -2.07
CA ASN A 88 11.04 -6.98 -0.83
C ASN A 88 11.05 -5.90 0.28
N LEU A 89 9.90 -5.25 0.48
CA LEU A 89 9.70 -4.21 1.50
C LEU A 89 8.84 -4.71 2.66
N ASN A 90 8.99 -4.06 3.81
CA ASN A 90 8.31 -4.40 5.06
C ASN A 90 7.20 -3.41 5.46
N LEU A 91 7.14 -2.25 4.81
CA LEU A 91 6.25 -1.16 5.19
C LEU A 91 5.70 -0.41 3.97
N THR A 92 4.44 -0.01 4.05
CA THR A 92 3.79 0.87 3.08
C THR A 92 3.13 2.06 3.78
N HIS A 93 3.31 3.27 3.23
CA HIS A 93 2.43 4.39 3.49
C HIS A 93 1.31 4.42 2.46
N PHE A 94 0.10 4.13 2.91
CA PHE A 94 -1.11 4.18 2.11
C PHE A 94 -1.79 5.53 2.32
N VAL A 95 -1.73 6.38 1.30
CA VAL A 95 -2.26 7.74 1.35
C VAL A 95 -3.60 7.78 0.66
N VAL A 96 -4.65 8.11 1.41
CA VAL A 96 -5.93 8.53 0.86
C VAL A 96 -5.87 10.03 0.67
N TYR A 97 -5.62 10.45 -0.56
CA TYR A 97 -5.51 11.85 -0.90
C TYR A 97 -6.87 12.55 -0.85
N SER A 98 -6.89 13.68 -0.15
CA SER A 98 -7.92 14.71 -0.20
C SER A 98 -7.23 16.06 -0.27
N LYS A 99 -7.84 17.02 -0.98
CA LYS A 99 -7.33 18.40 -1.07
C LYS A 99 -7.46 19.14 0.26
N VAL A 100 -8.44 18.77 1.09
CA VAL A 100 -8.67 19.39 2.40
C VAL A 100 -7.69 18.83 3.42
N GLU A 101 -7.67 17.49 3.58
CA GLU A 101 -6.77 16.82 4.52
C GLU A 101 -6.59 15.34 4.13
N PRO A 102 -5.36 14.92 3.76
CA PRO A 102 -5.08 13.54 3.41
C PRO A 102 -5.06 12.65 4.65
N LEU A 103 -5.44 11.38 4.48
CA LEU A 103 -5.28 10.36 5.51
C LEU A 103 -4.10 9.46 5.13
N ILE A 104 -3.15 9.29 6.05
CA ILE A 104 -1.98 8.43 5.86
C ILE A 104 -2.11 7.24 6.80
N LEU A 105 -2.09 6.03 6.24
CA LEU A 105 -2.08 4.78 6.99
C LEU A 105 -0.75 4.06 6.81
N THR A 106 -0.14 3.64 7.90
CA THR A 106 1.07 2.81 7.86
C THR A 106 0.67 1.34 7.90
N ILE A 107 0.96 0.62 6.82
CA ILE A 107 0.56 -0.77 6.63
C ILE A 107 1.81 -1.66 6.70
N PRO A 108 1.93 -2.54 7.70
CA PRO A 108 3.01 -3.50 7.76
C PRO A 108 2.79 -4.65 6.77
N ARG A 109 3.89 -5.28 6.38
CA ARG A 109 3.87 -6.54 5.65
C ARG A 109 3.18 -7.65 6.46
N CYS A 110 2.39 -8.46 5.78
CA CYS A 110 1.71 -9.62 6.33
C CYS A 110 2.00 -10.84 5.46
N ASP A 111 3.02 -11.62 5.85
CA ASP A 111 3.48 -12.77 5.07
C ASP A 111 2.40 -13.85 4.91
N ASN A 112 1.56 -14.06 5.93
CA ASN A 112 0.43 -14.97 5.84
C ASN A 112 -0.55 -14.60 4.70
N HIS A 113 -0.80 -13.30 4.51
CA HIS A 113 -1.65 -12.82 3.42
C HIS A 113 -0.95 -12.99 2.07
N ILE A 114 0.33 -12.68 2.01
CA ILE A 114 1.16 -12.85 0.80
C ILE A 114 1.22 -14.31 0.38
N ASP A 115 1.46 -15.24 1.29
CA ASP A 115 1.48 -16.67 1.02
C ASP A 115 0.12 -17.14 0.49
N MET A 116 -0.98 -16.65 1.05
CA MET A 116 -2.31 -16.89 0.50
C MET A 116 -2.45 -16.32 -0.93
N LEU A 117 -1.99 -15.11 -1.21
CA LEU A 117 -2.05 -14.52 -2.55
C LEU A 117 -1.21 -15.31 -3.56
N VAL A 118 0.05 -15.61 -3.23
CA VAL A 118 1.00 -16.24 -4.15
C VAL A 118 0.69 -17.72 -4.37
N ARG A 119 0.45 -18.46 -3.28
CA ARG A 119 0.23 -19.92 -3.34
C ARG A 119 -1.23 -20.27 -3.63
N LYS A 120 -2.20 -19.63 -2.97
CA LYS A 120 -3.63 -20.04 -3.08
C LYS A 120 -4.37 -19.37 -4.24
N LEU A 121 -4.04 -18.12 -4.59
CA LEU A 121 -4.74 -17.40 -5.68
C LEU A 121 -4.13 -17.61 -7.07
N LYS A 122 -3.30 -18.66 -7.25
CA LYS A 122 -2.82 -19.10 -8.57
C LYS A 122 -2.02 -18.04 -9.33
N LEU A 123 -1.40 -17.04 -8.66
CA LEU A 123 -0.56 -16.05 -9.35
C LEU A 123 0.58 -16.74 -10.12
N GLN A 124 1.16 -17.80 -9.55
CA GLN A 124 2.11 -18.66 -10.26
C GLN A 124 1.48 -19.27 -11.51
N ALA A 125 0.28 -19.86 -11.41
CA ALA A 125 -0.37 -20.46 -12.56
C ALA A 125 -0.73 -19.42 -13.63
N VAL A 126 -1.16 -18.21 -13.25
CA VAL A 126 -1.43 -17.12 -14.20
C VAL A 126 -0.14 -16.68 -14.89
N TYR A 127 0.95 -16.51 -14.13
CA TYR A 127 2.26 -16.17 -14.67
C TYR A 127 2.72 -17.21 -15.71
N PHE A 128 2.77 -18.49 -15.33
CA PHE A 128 3.26 -19.56 -16.21
C PHE A 128 2.31 -19.84 -17.39
N LYS A 129 1.00 -19.69 -17.20
CA LYS A 129 0.01 -19.97 -18.26
C LYS A 129 -0.14 -18.83 -19.25
N HIS A 130 -0.04 -17.57 -18.81
CA HIS A 130 -0.41 -16.42 -19.63
C HIS A 130 0.73 -15.45 -19.90
N LEU A 131 1.60 -15.17 -18.91
CA LEU A 131 2.64 -14.15 -19.07
C LEU A 131 3.93 -14.75 -19.65
N LEU A 132 4.39 -15.86 -19.09
CA LEU A 132 5.65 -16.49 -19.52
C LEU A 132 5.64 -16.88 -21.01
N PRO A 133 4.55 -17.45 -21.59
CA PRO A 133 4.53 -17.76 -23.02
C PRO A 133 4.66 -16.51 -23.91
N GLN A 134 4.07 -15.37 -23.49
CA GLN A 134 4.20 -14.12 -24.24
C GLN A 134 5.65 -13.59 -24.20
N LEU A 135 6.32 -13.73 -23.05
CA LEU A 135 7.72 -13.34 -22.90
C LEU A 135 8.66 -14.27 -23.69
N ALA A 136 8.35 -15.57 -23.75
CA ALA A 136 9.17 -16.56 -24.44
C ALA A 136 9.06 -16.51 -25.97
N VAL A 137 7.92 -16.06 -26.51
CA VAL A 137 7.69 -15.92 -27.96
C VAL A 137 8.22 -14.59 -28.51
N SER A 138 8.53 -13.62 -27.65
CA SER A 138 9.02 -12.29 -28.05
C SER A 138 10.55 -12.23 -28.22
N VAL A 139 11.21 -13.37 -28.48
CA VAL A 139 12.67 -13.48 -28.73
C VAL A 139 12.91 -14.09 -30.11
#